data_AF-A0A1D7QKK5-F1
#
_entry.id   AF-A0A1D7QKK5-F1
#
_cell.length_a   1.000
_cell.length_b   1.000
_cell.length_c   1.000
_cell.angle_alpha   90.00
_cell.angle_beta   90.00
_cell.angle_gamma   90.00
#
_symmetry.space_group_name_H-M   'P 1'
#
loop_
_entity.id
_entity.type
_entity.pdbx_description
1 polymer ?
#
loop_
_entity_poly.entity_id
_entity_poly.type
_entity_poly.pdbx_seq_one_letter_code
_entity_poly.pdbx_strand_id
1 'polypeptide(L)'
;MASYQLTKIQEYDGHGGPASEVMGGDNHPKTSTTPGRYVVGAIEKHVSYGKYKGWSGVAWGTEMRLLGDVVMVKKGGSWIRLSEVNSEWGKFKGKEKDLTAQIKSAYHSFYNKLVVPDRWVFNDFGHVSVKYFVDRNKNWKMDGKEGFLGDFIHTTPGDEARVALKQPIVLSESHGCIHVKPFDIDTLIGNGYIKKGHTIEVHPYSEMLVANNLVRNHARPPYEVHFYPGAFKIAVYRIVQK
;
A
#
# COMPACT_ATOMS: atom_id res chain seq x y z
N MET A 1 -4.40 34.40 -12.98
CA MET A 1 -4.57 33.08 -12.32
C MET A 1 -3.31 32.78 -11.53
N ALA A 2 -3.42 32.19 -10.33
CA ALA A 2 -2.23 31.79 -9.58
C ALA A 2 -1.43 30.75 -10.37
N SER A 3 -0.10 30.88 -10.35
CA SER A 3 0.82 29.92 -10.97
C SER A 3 1.72 29.34 -9.89
N TYR A 4 1.99 28.05 -9.96
CA TYR A 4 2.81 27.34 -8.99
C TYR A 4 3.96 26.66 -9.72
N GLN A 5 5.19 26.95 -9.29
CA GLN A 5 6.39 26.22 -9.68
C GLN A 5 6.52 24.98 -8.81
N LEU A 6 6.65 23.84 -9.46
CA LEU A 6 6.98 22.57 -8.83
C LEU A 6 8.41 22.23 -9.23
N THR A 7 9.30 22.07 -8.24
CA THR A 7 10.69 21.65 -8.47
C THR A 7 10.93 20.32 -7.79
N LYS A 8 11.40 19.32 -8.54
CA LYS A 8 11.72 17.99 -8.02
C LYS A 8 12.84 18.12 -7.00
N ILE A 9 12.63 17.58 -5.80
CA ILE A 9 13.61 17.59 -4.72
C ILE A 9 14.10 16.19 -4.34
N GLN A 10 13.33 15.15 -4.67
CA GLN A 10 13.66 13.78 -4.36
C GLN A 10 12.98 12.82 -5.34
N GLU A 11 13.60 11.66 -5.53
CA GLU A 11 13.06 10.56 -6.33
C GLU A 11 13.23 9.23 -5.57
N TYR A 12 12.28 8.33 -5.74
CA TYR A 12 12.23 6.99 -5.16
C TYR A 12 11.78 5.98 -6.22
N ASP A 13 12.05 4.70 -5.98
CA ASP A 13 11.51 3.64 -6.84
C ASP A 13 10.05 3.38 -6.49
N GLY A 14 9.23 3.12 -7.51
CA GLY A 14 7.84 2.70 -7.32
C GLY A 14 7.35 1.86 -8.48
N HIS A 15 6.53 0.84 -8.21
CA HIS A 15 5.94 -0.02 -9.23
C HIS A 15 4.42 0.04 -9.18
N GLY A 16 3.81 0.31 -10.32
CA GLY A 16 2.37 0.33 -10.48
C GLY A 16 1.83 -1.00 -10.97
N GLY A 17 0.59 -0.98 -11.43
CA GLY A 17 0.06 -2.02 -12.29
C GLY A 17 0.74 -2.03 -13.66
N PRO A 18 0.44 -3.01 -14.51
CA PRO A 18 0.90 -3.09 -15.89
C PRO A 18 0.24 -2.02 -16.78
N ALA A 19 0.88 -1.62 -17.88
CA ALA A 19 0.33 -0.63 -18.82
C ALA A 19 -0.96 -1.09 -19.51
N SER A 20 -1.15 -2.40 -19.61
CA SER A 20 -2.33 -3.06 -20.16
C SER A 20 -2.76 -4.19 -19.22
N GLU A 21 -4.06 -4.47 -19.16
CA GLU A 21 -4.57 -5.54 -18.32
C GLU A 21 -3.91 -6.89 -18.66
N VAL A 22 -3.37 -7.57 -17.65
CA VAL A 22 -2.85 -8.93 -17.77
C VAL A 22 -3.33 -9.78 -16.60
N MET A 23 -3.45 -11.08 -16.78
CA MET A 23 -3.84 -11.97 -15.69
C MET A 23 -2.68 -12.15 -14.71
N GLY A 24 -2.93 -11.90 -13.42
CA GLY A 24 -1.97 -12.18 -12.34
C GLY A 24 -1.86 -13.68 -12.04
N GLY A 25 -0.77 -14.08 -11.39
CA GLY A 25 -0.56 -15.46 -10.91
C GLY A 25 -1.55 -15.89 -9.81
N ASP A 26 -2.34 -14.95 -9.29
CA ASP A 26 -3.42 -15.15 -8.33
C ASP A 26 -4.80 -15.32 -8.98
N ASN A 27 -4.86 -15.47 -10.31
CA ASN A 27 -6.10 -15.51 -11.11
C ASN A 27 -6.96 -14.24 -10.96
N HIS A 28 -6.31 -13.11 -10.70
CA HIS A 28 -6.96 -11.81 -10.70
C HIS A 28 -6.33 -10.90 -11.76
N PRO A 29 -7.14 -10.12 -12.50
CA PRO A 29 -6.61 -9.20 -13.49
C PRO A 29 -5.79 -8.12 -12.80
N LYS A 30 -4.56 -7.92 -13.27
CA LYS A 30 -3.74 -6.77 -12.94
C LYS A 30 -4.11 -5.65 -13.89
N THR A 31 -4.70 -4.58 -13.35
CA THR A 31 -5.07 -3.39 -14.13
C THR A 31 -4.02 -2.30 -13.99
N SER A 32 -4.02 -1.37 -14.95
CA SER A 32 -3.13 -0.20 -14.91
C SER A 32 -3.38 0.65 -13.66
N THR A 33 -2.31 1.21 -13.09
CA THR A 33 -2.46 2.31 -12.13
C THR A 33 -3.08 3.49 -12.85
N THR A 34 -4.28 3.89 -12.42
CA THR A 34 -5.08 4.89 -13.13
C THR A 34 -4.37 6.24 -13.14
N PRO A 35 -4.10 6.84 -14.32
CA PRO A 35 -3.59 8.21 -14.40
C PRO A 35 -4.60 9.22 -13.87
N GLY A 36 -4.12 10.24 -13.17
CA GLY A 36 -4.98 11.26 -12.59
C GLY A 36 -4.32 12.01 -11.44
N ARG A 37 -5.03 13.01 -10.94
CA ARG A 37 -4.61 13.83 -9.80
C ARG A 37 -5.59 13.59 -8.66
N TYR A 38 -5.03 13.21 -7.52
CA TYR A 38 -5.75 12.70 -6.36
C TYR A 38 -5.33 13.46 -5.11
N VAL A 39 -6.08 13.30 -4.04
CA VAL A 39 -5.77 13.87 -2.73
C VAL A 39 -5.69 12.76 -1.69
N VAL A 40 -4.65 12.80 -0.85
CA VAL A 40 -4.48 11.87 0.26
C VAL A 40 -5.59 12.09 1.28
N GLY A 41 -6.42 11.07 1.51
CA GLY A 41 -7.50 11.12 2.50
C GLY A 41 -7.13 10.47 3.83
N ALA A 42 -6.30 9.42 3.81
CA ALA A 42 -5.88 8.68 4.99
C ALA A 42 -4.50 8.01 4.81
N ILE A 43 -3.80 7.85 5.94
CA ILE A 43 -2.55 7.09 6.05
C ILE A 43 -2.72 6.18 7.25
N GLU A 44 -2.87 4.88 7.01
CA GLU A 44 -3.25 3.92 8.05
C GLU A 44 -2.92 2.48 7.63
N LYS A 45 -3.03 1.56 8.59
CA LYS A 45 -2.98 0.12 8.29
C LYS A 45 -4.25 -0.31 7.57
N HIS A 46 -4.11 -0.87 6.37
CA HIS A 46 -5.26 -1.36 5.64
C HIS A 46 -5.77 -2.70 6.20
N VAL A 47 -7.10 -2.85 6.23
CA VAL A 47 -7.80 -4.12 6.46
C VAL A 47 -8.82 -4.30 5.35
N SER A 48 -8.69 -5.39 4.60
CA SER A 48 -9.61 -5.77 3.53
C SER A 48 -10.79 -6.56 4.09
N TYR A 49 -12.00 -6.10 3.80
CA TYR A 49 -13.24 -6.79 4.15
C TYR A 49 -13.84 -7.59 2.98
N GLY A 50 -13.34 -7.35 1.76
CA GLY A 50 -13.82 -7.96 0.52
C GLY A 50 -12.87 -9.01 -0.05
N LYS A 51 -12.43 -8.80 -1.28
CA LYS A 51 -11.66 -9.74 -2.12
C LYS A 51 -10.42 -10.32 -1.44
N TYR A 52 -9.65 -9.51 -0.72
CA TYR A 52 -8.38 -9.91 -0.09
C TYR A 52 -8.49 -10.23 1.41
N LYS A 53 -9.71 -10.47 1.93
CA LYS A 53 -9.94 -10.62 3.38
C LYS A 53 -9.23 -11.80 4.04
N GLY A 54 -8.75 -12.80 3.30
CA GLY A 54 -7.93 -13.88 3.87
C GLY A 54 -6.67 -13.31 4.52
N TRP A 55 -5.69 -12.93 3.71
CA TRP A 55 -4.40 -12.44 4.20
C TRP A 55 -4.43 -10.98 4.68
N SER A 56 -5.31 -10.17 4.09
CA SER A 56 -5.44 -8.74 4.40
C SER A 56 -6.62 -8.41 5.32
N GLY A 57 -7.33 -9.40 5.87
CA GLY A 57 -8.41 -9.19 6.86
C GLY A 57 -7.93 -8.96 8.29
N VAL A 58 -6.61 -9.03 8.53
CA VAL A 58 -5.95 -8.70 9.80
C VAL A 58 -4.93 -7.60 9.52
N ALA A 59 -4.93 -6.53 10.31
CA ALA A 59 -3.98 -5.44 10.14
C ALA A 59 -2.53 -5.89 10.37
N TRP A 60 -1.59 -5.33 9.62
CA TRP A 60 -0.17 -5.60 9.83
C TRP A 60 0.29 -5.29 11.25
N GLY A 61 1.14 -6.15 11.80
CA GLY A 61 1.69 -6.02 13.15
C GLY A 61 0.70 -6.38 14.26
N THR A 62 -0.50 -6.87 13.95
CA THR A 62 -1.45 -7.38 14.96
C THR A 62 -0.79 -8.49 15.77
N GLU A 63 -0.83 -8.41 17.09
CA GLU A 63 -0.23 -9.43 17.97
C GLU A 63 -0.83 -10.81 17.71
N MET A 64 0.05 -11.81 17.65
CA MET A 64 -0.26 -13.21 17.43
C MET A 64 0.34 -14.06 18.54
N ARG A 65 -0.29 -15.21 18.80
CA ARG A 65 0.31 -16.26 19.64
C ARG A 65 -0.24 -17.62 19.24
N LEU A 66 0.48 -18.66 19.64
CA LEU A 66 0.02 -20.03 19.54
C LEU A 66 -0.45 -20.51 20.93
N LEU A 67 -1.70 -20.96 21.05
CA LEU A 67 -2.23 -21.59 22.26
C LEU A 67 -2.56 -23.05 21.97
N GLY A 68 -1.68 -23.97 22.37
CA GLY A 68 -1.73 -25.35 21.89
C GLY A 68 -1.51 -25.40 20.38
N ASP A 69 -2.50 -25.89 19.63
CA ASP A 69 -2.49 -25.92 18.15
C ASP A 69 -3.33 -24.80 17.51
N VAL A 70 -3.75 -23.80 18.29
CA VAL A 70 -4.66 -22.75 17.84
C VAL A 70 -3.92 -21.44 17.65
N VAL A 71 -3.92 -20.91 16.42
CA VAL A 71 -3.42 -19.56 16.14
C VAL A 71 -4.42 -18.54 16.69
N MET A 72 -3.95 -17.70 17.60
CA MET A 72 -4.72 -16.62 18.19
C MET A 72 -4.22 -15.28 17.66
N VAL A 73 -5.13 -14.34 17.42
CA VAL A 73 -4.81 -12.95 17.07
C VAL A 73 -5.48 -12.00 18.07
N LYS A 74 -4.85 -10.86 18.34
CA LYS A 74 -5.42 -9.85 19.25
C LYS A 74 -6.31 -8.88 18.49
N LYS A 75 -7.61 -8.87 18.79
CA LYS A 75 -8.60 -7.97 18.17
C LYS A 75 -9.41 -7.26 19.26
N GLY A 76 -9.42 -5.93 19.25
CA GLY A 76 -10.14 -5.14 20.24
C GLY A 76 -9.68 -5.38 21.69
N GLY A 77 -8.39 -5.65 21.90
CA GLY A 77 -7.83 -5.96 23.22
C GLY A 77 -7.96 -7.42 23.66
N SER A 78 -8.78 -8.22 22.98
CA SER A 78 -9.04 -9.62 23.31
C SER A 78 -8.33 -10.57 22.35
N TRP A 79 -7.94 -11.75 22.85
CA TRP A 79 -7.43 -12.83 22.03
C TRP A 79 -8.59 -13.62 21.43
N ILE A 80 -8.64 -13.71 20.10
CA ILE A 80 -9.63 -14.51 19.37
C ILE A 80 -8.91 -15.52 18.48
N ARG A 81 -9.59 -16.60 18.09
CA ARG A 81 -9.02 -17.57 17.14
C ARG A 81 -8.91 -16.92 15.77
N LEU A 82 -7.86 -17.26 15.02
CA LEU A 82 -7.73 -16.79 13.63
C LEU A 82 -8.93 -17.24 12.78
N SER A 83 -9.42 -18.47 13.00
CA SER A 83 -10.63 -19.01 12.36
C SER A 83 -11.93 -18.24 12.66
N GLU A 84 -11.92 -17.30 13.61
CA GLU A 84 -13.07 -16.46 13.97
C GLU A 84 -12.94 -15.03 13.42
N VAL A 85 -11.83 -14.67 12.78
CA VAL A 85 -11.57 -13.30 12.30
C VAL A 85 -12.49 -12.92 11.14
N ASN A 86 -12.63 -13.80 10.16
CA ASN A 86 -13.42 -13.59 8.94
C ASN A 86 -13.82 -14.94 8.30
N SER A 87 -14.63 -14.89 7.25
CA SER A 87 -15.17 -16.09 6.61
C SER A 87 -14.14 -16.95 5.87
N GLU A 88 -13.00 -16.40 5.44
CA GLU A 88 -11.94 -17.19 4.78
C GLU A 88 -11.26 -18.10 5.79
N TRP A 89 -10.84 -17.53 6.93
CA TRP A 89 -10.29 -18.33 8.02
C TRP A 89 -11.33 -19.19 8.71
N GLY A 90 -12.61 -18.78 8.67
CA GLY A 90 -13.75 -19.56 9.16
C GLY A 90 -13.88 -20.95 8.56
N LYS A 91 -13.35 -21.18 7.36
CA LYS A 91 -13.31 -22.50 6.70
C LYS A 91 -12.47 -23.53 7.47
N PHE A 92 -11.60 -23.07 8.37
CA PHE A 92 -10.73 -23.90 9.19
C PHE A 92 -11.25 -24.12 10.62
N LYS A 93 -12.49 -23.70 10.94
CA LYS A 93 -13.10 -24.03 12.24
C LYS A 93 -13.15 -25.55 12.42
N GLY A 94 -12.60 -26.04 13.53
CA GLY A 94 -12.43 -27.47 13.80
C GLY A 94 -11.21 -28.13 13.11
N LYS A 95 -10.44 -27.36 12.32
CA LYS A 95 -9.21 -27.77 11.63
C LYS A 95 -8.02 -26.87 11.99
N GLU A 96 -7.91 -26.53 13.27
CA GLU A 96 -6.92 -25.55 13.78
C GLU A 96 -5.46 -26.00 13.54
N LYS A 97 -5.20 -27.31 13.53
CA LYS A 97 -3.89 -27.87 13.17
C LYS A 97 -3.49 -27.54 11.73
N ASP A 98 -4.43 -27.68 10.79
CA ASP A 98 -4.20 -27.39 9.37
C ASP A 98 -3.97 -25.89 9.16
N LEU A 99 -4.77 -25.05 9.85
CA LEU A 99 -4.59 -23.60 9.83
C LEU A 99 -3.22 -23.19 10.40
N THR A 100 -2.81 -23.78 11.52
CA THR A 100 -1.49 -23.56 12.11
C THR A 100 -0.37 -23.96 11.14
N ALA A 101 -0.49 -25.10 10.47
CA ALA A 101 0.47 -25.54 9.46
C ALA A 101 0.53 -24.57 8.26
N GLN A 102 -0.62 -24.06 7.82
CA GLN A 102 -0.69 -23.07 6.74
C GLN A 102 0.01 -21.76 7.14
N ILE A 103 -0.21 -21.25 8.35
CA ILE A 103 0.46 -20.04 8.85
C ILE A 103 1.97 -20.25 8.98
N LYS A 104 2.41 -21.40 9.50
CA LYS A 104 3.85 -21.75 9.56
C LYS A 104 4.48 -21.81 8.17
N SER A 105 3.79 -22.41 7.19
CA SER A 105 4.27 -22.52 5.82
C SER A 105 4.39 -21.14 5.15
N ALA A 106 3.38 -20.28 5.29
CA ALA A 106 3.42 -18.91 4.80
C ALA A 106 4.52 -18.08 5.48
N TYR A 107 4.75 -18.26 6.79
CA TYR A 107 5.85 -17.59 7.45
C TYR A 107 7.21 -18.11 6.96
N HIS A 108 7.33 -19.42 6.74
CA HIS A 108 8.53 -20.03 6.20
C HIS A 108 8.86 -19.52 4.80
N SER A 109 7.88 -19.32 3.91
CA SER A 109 8.14 -18.81 2.56
C SER A 109 8.71 -17.40 2.52
N PHE A 110 8.41 -16.57 3.53
CA PHE A 110 8.92 -15.20 3.60
C PHE A 110 10.16 -15.05 4.50
N TYR A 111 10.20 -15.75 5.63
CA TYR A 111 11.19 -15.54 6.70
C TYR A 111 12.12 -16.74 6.93
N ASN A 112 11.95 -17.84 6.18
CA ASN A 112 12.72 -19.08 6.34
C ASN A 112 12.67 -19.66 7.77
N LYS A 113 11.50 -19.53 8.42
CA LYS A 113 11.25 -20.02 9.78
C LYS A 113 9.91 -20.75 9.84
N LEU A 114 9.91 -21.98 10.32
CA LEU A 114 8.69 -22.82 10.43
C LEU A 114 8.00 -22.65 11.79
N VAL A 115 7.60 -21.43 12.12
CA VAL A 115 6.95 -21.07 13.39
C VAL A 115 5.75 -20.16 13.14
N VAL A 116 4.86 -20.04 14.13
CA VAL A 116 3.84 -18.99 14.12
C VAL A 116 4.52 -17.70 14.56
N PRO A 117 4.48 -16.61 13.77
CA PRO A 117 5.06 -15.35 14.19
C PRO A 117 4.30 -14.77 15.39
N ASP A 118 4.95 -13.88 16.13
CA ASP A 118 4.35 -13.13 17.24
C ASP A 118 3.51 -11.93 16.78
N ARG A 119 3.57 -11.61 15.48
CA ARG A 119 2.82 -10.53 14.83
C ARG A 119 2.37 -10.92 13.43
N TRP A 120 1.23 -10.37 13.00
CA TRP A 120 0.68 -10.57 11.66
C TRP A 120 1.49 -9.83 10.61
N VAL A 121 2.18 -10.56 9.74
CA VAL A 121 3.07 -10.01 8.69
C VAL A 121 2.65 -10.44 7.29
N PHE A 122 1.40 -10.87 7.12
CA PHE A 122 0.90 -11.43 5.87
C PHE A 122 -0.05 -10.50 5.12
N ASN A 123 -0.32 -9.30 5.66
CA ASN A 123 -1.22 -8.36 5.01
C ASN A 123 -0.58 -7.84 3.72
N ASP A 124 -1.31 -7.94 2.60
CA ASP A 124 -0.83 -7.61 1.26
C ASP A 124 -0.51 -6.11 1.10
N PHE A 125 -1.04 -5.29 2.01
CA PHE A 125 -0.86 -3.84 2.05
C PHE A 125 0.20 -3.38 3.06
N GLY A 126 0.99 -4.32 3.59
CA GLY A 126 2.16 -4.02 4.38
C GLY A 126 1.87 -3.26 5.68
N HIS A 127 2.89 -2.59 6.22
CA HIS A 127 2.77 -1.94 7.52
C HIS A 127 1.99 -0.62 7.49
N VAL A 128 1.85 0.02 6.32
CA VAL A 128 1.13 1.28 6.12
C VAL A 128 0.61 1.38 4.69
N SER A 129 -0.54 2.02 4.52
CA SER A 129 -1.12 2.33 3.22
C SER A 129 -1.53 3.79 3.15
N VAL A 130 -1.26 4.44 2.02
CA VAL A 130 -1.72 5.79 1.69
C VAL A 130 -2.93 5.67 0.80
N LYS A 131 -4.08 6.09 1.32
CA LYS A 131 -5.36 6.07 0.61
C LYS A 131 -5.69 7.45 0.07
N TYR A 132 -6.09 7.51 -1.18
CA TYR A 132 -6.39 8.76 -1.87
C TYR A 132 -7.71 8.69 -2.63
N PHE A 133 -8.25 9.86 -2.96
CA PHE A 133 -9.54 10.04 -3.62
C PHE A 133 -9.44 11.06 -4.76
N VAL A 134 -10.41 11.01 -5.66
CA VAL A 134 -10.57 12.04 -6.70
C VAL A 134 -11.24 13.27 -6.08
N ASP A 135 -10.51 14.38 -6.06
CA ASP A 135 -11.02 15.69 -5.63
C ASP A 135 -11.73 16.38 -6.82
N ARG A 136 -13.06 16.27 -6.85
CA ARG A 136 -13.91 16.70 -7.96
C ARG A 136 -14.19 18.19 -7.91
N ASN A 137 -14.26 18.78 -6.70
CA ASN A 137 -14.56 20.19 -6.51
C ASN A 137 -13.30 21.04 -6.24
N LYS A 138 -12.11 20.41 -6.19
CA LYS A 138 -10.81 21.06 -6.07
C LYS A 138 -10.61 21.75 -4.72
N ASN A 139 -11.11 21.15 -3.65
CA ASN A 139 -11.06 21.71 -2.29
C ASN A 139 -10.16 20.92 -1.31
N TRP A 140 -9.54 19.83 -1.77
CA TRP A 140 -8.68 18.92 -1.01
C TRP A 140 -9.34 18.27 0.22
N LYS A 141 -10.67 18.18 0.23
CA LYS A 141 -11.45 17.53 1.27
C LYS A 141 -12.30 16.46 0.60
N MET A 142 -12.40 15.31 1.26
CA MET A 142 -13.29 14.27 0.82
C MET A 142 -14.71 14.66 1.23
N ASP A 143 -15.51 15.15 0.29
CA ASP A 143 -16.90 15.52 0.53
C ASP A 143 -17.84 15.19 -0.65
N GLY A 144 -19.15 15.34 -0.41
CA GLY A 144 -20.18 15.02 -1.40
C GLY A 144 -20.18 13.54 -1.80
N LYS A 145 -19.85 13.27 -3.07
CA LYS A 145 -19.85 11.91 -3.68
C LYS A 145 -18.43 11.34 -3.86
N GLU A 146 -17.45 11.92 -3.20
CA GLU A 146 -16.07 11.46 -3.26
C GLU A 146 -15.84 10.29 -2.31
N GLY A 147 -14.96 9.38 -2.71
CA GLY A 147 -14.62 8.20 -1.92
C GLY A 147 -13.21 7.73 -2.26
N PHE A 148 -12.65 6.92 -1.38
CA PHE A 148 -11.35 6.30 -1.61
C PHE A 148 -11.38 5.44 -2.88
N LEU A 149 -10.31 5.51 -3.65
CA LEU A 149 -10.04 4.55 -4.71
C LEU A 149 -9.71 3.18 -4.09
N GLY A 150 -9.84 2.13 -4.91
CA GLY A 150 -9.35 0.80 -4.55
C GLY A 150 -7.83 0.68 -4.59
N ASP A 151 -7.16 1.63 -5.26
CA ASP A 151 -5.71 1.70 -5.40
C ASP A 151 -5.09 2.52 -4.26
N PHE A 152 -4.01 2.00 -3.66
CA PHE A 152 -3.27 2.65 -2.59
C PHE A 152 -1.77 2.71 -2.90
N ILE A 153 -1.04 3.59 -2.21
CA ILE A 153 0.42 3.47 -2.12
C ILE A 153 0.73 2.61 -0.90
N HIS A 154 1.45 1.50 -1.07
CA HIS A 154 1.75 0.59 0.04
C HIS A 154 2.99 -0.26 -0.24
N THR A 155 3.42 -1.01 0.76
CA THR A 155 4.47 -2.03 0.66
C THR A 155 3.85 -3.42 0.53
N THR A 156 4.64 -4.43 0.17
CA THR A 156 4.17 -5.83 0.08
C THR A 156 4.77 -6.69 1.20
N PRO A 157 4.11 -7.77 1.64
CA PRO A 157 4.64 -8.67 2.67
C PRO A 157 6.01 -9.25 2.32
N GLY A 158 6.26 -9.52 1.03
CA GLY A 158 7.55 -10.00 0.55
C GLY A 158 8.66 -8.96 0.71
N ASP A 159 8.39 -7.70 0.38
CA ASP A 159 9.36 -6.61 0.51
C ASP A 159 9.67 -6.29 1.97
N GLU A 160 8.66 -6.32 2.83
CA GLU A 160 8.81 -6.19 4.29
C GLU A 160 9.70 -7.31 4.87
N ALA A 161 9.46 -8.55 4.45
CA ALA A 161 10.28 -9.69 4.87
C ALA A 161 11.74 -9.53 4.40
N ARG A 162 11.96 -9.07 3.16
CA ARG A 162 13.30 -8.81 2.63
C ARG A 162 14.04 -7.76 3.45
N VAL A 163 13.38 -6.68 3.86
CA VAL A 163 13.97 -5.69 4.78
C VAL A 163 14.37 -6.35 6.09
N ALA A 164 13.48 -7.12 6.72
CA ALA A 164 13.75 -7.79 7.98
C ALA A 164 14.92 -8.80 7.88
N LEU A 165 15.07 -9.45 6.73
CA LEU A 165 16.15 -10.39 6.43
C LEU A 165 17.41 -9.72 5.85
N LYS A 166 17.44 -8.39 5.72
CA LYS A 166 18.55 -7.63 5.10
C LYS A 166 18.87 -8.09 3.67
N GLN A 167 17.85 -8.45 2.92
CA GLN A 167 17.95 -8.86 1.53
C GLN A 167 17.61 -7.70 0.58
N PRO A 168 18.13 -7.73 -0.66
CA PRO A 168 17.72 -6.77 -1.69
C PRO A 168 16.22 -6.85 -1.95
N ILE A 169 15.58 -5.68 -2.09
CA ILE A 169 14.16 -5.54 -2.43
C ILE A 169 14.02 -5.48 -3.95
N VAL A 170 13.05 -6.20 -4.48
CA VAL A 170 12.70 -6.17 -5.90
C VAL A 170 11.21 -5.90 -5.98
N LEU A 171 10.86 -4.64 -6.25
CA LEU A 171 9.45 -4.25 -6.38
C LEU A 171 8.83 -4.98 -7.57
N SER A 172 7.65 -5.55 -7.35
CA SER A 172 6.88 -6.24 -8.39
C SER A 172 5.66 -5.42 -8.82
N GLU A 173 5.19 -5.67 -10.02
CA GLU A 173 3.92 -5.10 -10.52
C GLU A 173 2.74 -5.47 -9.63
N SER A 174 1.84 -4.50 -9.42
CA SER A 174 0.63 -4.62 -8.61
C SER A 174 -0.62 -4.92 -9.45
N HIS A 175 -1.79 -4.95 -8.81
CA HIS A 175 -3.10 -4.96 -9.46
C HIS A 175 -3.71 -3.56 -9.65
N GLY A 176 -2.89 -2.50 -9.64
CA GLY A 176 -3.32 -1.10 -9.80
C GLY A 176 -2.74 -0.19 -8.72
N CYS A 177 -2.43 -0.72 -7.54
CA CYS A 177 -1.76 -0.01 -6.45
C CYS A 177 -0.33 0.45 -6.82
N ILE A 178 0.25 1.35 -6.03
CA ILE A 178 1.64 1.79 -6.17
C ILE A 178 2.45 1.13 -5.07
N HIS A 179 3.27 0.15 -5.45
CA HIS A 179 4.22 -0.50 -4.56
C HIS A 179 5.46 0.37 -4.38
N VAL A 180 5.91 0.50 -3.14
CA VAL A 180 7.08 1.28 -2.74
C VAL A 180 7.87 0.51 -1.68
N LYS A 181 9.17 0.78 -1.56
CA LYS A 181 10.01 0.11 -0.55
C LYS A 181 9.59 0.53 0.88
N PRO A 182 9.70 -0.34 1.89
CA PRO A 182 9.28 -0.01 3.25
C PRO A 182 9.93 1.24 3.85
N PHE A 183 11.25 1.38 3.70
CA PHE A 183 11.93 2.59 4.20
C PHE A 183 11.56 3.86 3.43
N ASP A 184 11.25 3.74 2.13
CA ASP A 184 10.92 4.88 1.28
C ASP A 184 9.52 5.43 1.63
N ILE A 185 8.53 4.57 1.89
CA ILE A 185 7.20 5.03 2.33
C ILE A 185 7.26 5.70 3.70
N ASP A 186 8.05 5.16 4.62
CA ASP A 186 8.30 5.77 5.93
C ASP A 186 8.96 7.14 5.78
N THR A 187 9.93 7.27 4.87
CA THR A 187 10.61 8.55 4.59
C THR A 187 9.65 9.56 3.96
N LEU A 188 8.83 9.14 3.00
CA LEU A 188 7.82 9.98 2.35
C LEU A 188 6.81 10.54 3.36
N ILE A 189 6.35 9.71 4.29
CA ILE A 189 5.39 10.11 5.34
C ILE A 189 6.08 10.93 6.43
N GLY A 190 7.21 10.45 6.95
CA GLY A 190 7.96 11.04 8.07
C GLY A 190 8.50 12.44 7.77
N ASN A 191 9.02 12.66 6.56
CA ASN A 191 9.43 13.99 6.10
C ASN A 191 8.24 14.90 5.74
N GLY A 192 7.02 14.36 5.77
CA GLY A 192 5.80 15.07 5.45
C GLY A 192 5.60 15.40 3.98
N TYR A 193 6.26 14.67 3.08
CA TYR A 193 6.00 14.75 1.64
C TYR A 193 4.60 14.21 1.31
N ILE A 194 4.20 13.12 1.98
CA ILE A 194 2.84 12.57 1.93
C ILE A 194 2.14 12.82 3.26
N LYS A 195 1.07 13.62 3.23
CA LYS A 195 0.18 13.89 4.38
C LYS A 195 -1.26 14.02 3.90
N LYS A 196 -2.23 13.82 4.80
CA LYS A 196 -3.65 14.06 4.49
C LYS A 196 -3.84 15.47 3.91
N GLY A 197 -4.53 15.56 2.77
CA GLY A 197 -4.75 16.80 2.03
C GLY A 197 -3.65 17.16 1.03
N HIS A 198 -2.54 16.42 0.98
CA HIS A 198 -1.53 16.57 -0.09
C HIS A 198 -2.02 15.92 -1.38
N THR A 199 -1.49 16.40 -2.50
CA THR A 199 -1.84 15.88 -3.83
C THR A 199 -0.88 14.76 -4.25
N ILE A 200 -1.46 13.70 -4.81
CA ILE A 200 -0.78 12.63 -5.54
C ILE A 200 -1.13 12.75 -7.02
N GLU A 201 -0.17 12.77 -7.93
CA GLU A 201 -0.42 12.73 -9.37
C GLU A 201 0.15 11.46 -9.98
N VAL A 202 -0.69 10.63 -10.60
CA VAL A 202 -0.26 9.50 -11.43
C VAL A 202 -0.19 9.96 -12.87
N HIS A 203 0.99 9.88 -13.47
CA HIS A 203 1.25 10.24 -14.86
C HIS A 203 0.86 9.10 -15.82
N PRO A 204 0.61 9.39 -17.11
CA PRO A 204 0.42 8.37 -18.12
C PRO A 204 1.63 7.43 -18.25
N TYR A 205 1.39 6.17 -18.63
CA TYR A 205 2.46 5.18 -18.89
C TYR A 205 3.41 5.58 -20.03
N SER A 206 2.98 6.47 -20.93
CA SER A 206 3.83 7.01 -22.00
C SER A 206 4.92 7.97 -21.48
N GLU A 207 4.79 8.48 -20.25
CA GLU A 207 5.80 9.34 -19.64
C GLU A 207 6.91 8.50 -19.00
N MET A 208 7.95 8.23 -19.79
CA MET A 208 9.10 7.41 -19.40
C MET A 208 10.20 8.20 -18.67
N LEU A 209 10.03 9.51 -18.51
CA LEU A 209 11.01 10.40 -17.89
C LEU A 209 10.35 11.23 -16.79
N VAL A 210 11.05 11.33 -15.65
CA VAL A 210 10.60 12.14 -14.52
C VAL A 210 11.01 13.59 -14.73
N ALA A 211 10.03 14.48 -14.89
CA ALA A 211 10.29 15.91 -15.04
C ALA A 211 11.06 16.49 -13.85
N ASN A 212 11.96 17.46 -14.10
CA ASN A 212 12.65 18.16 -13.02
C ASN A 212 11.85 19.37 -12.52
N ASN A 213 11.09 20.00 -13.42
CA ASN A 213 10.32 21.20 -13.13
C ASN A 213 8.96 21.12 -13.82
N LEU A 214 7.92 21.55 -13.12
CA LEU A 214 6.55 21.61 -13.64
C LEU A 214 5.94 22.96 -13.26
N VAL A 215 4.97 23.41 -14.06
CA VAL A 215 4.14 24.58 -13.74
C VAL A 215 2.68 24.13 -13.66
N ARG A 216 2.00 24.54 -12.59
CA ARG A 216 0.59 24.24 -12.34
C ARG A 216 -0.19 25.51 -12.09
N ASN A 217 -1.45 25.55 -12.52
CA ASN A 217 -2.38 26.63 -12.20
C ASN A 217 -3.17 26.33 -10.91
N HIS A 218 -2.96 25.15 -10.33
CA HIS A 218 -3.67 24.67 -9.16
C HIS A 218 -2.81 23.64 -8.41
N ALA A 219 -2.24 24.05 -7.28
CA ALA A 219 -1.40 23.22 -6.42
C ALA A 219 -1.57 23.66 -4.96
N ARG A 220 -1.22 22.77 -4.02
CA ARG A 220 -1.30 23.06 -2.59
C ARG A 220 0.06 22.88 -1.91
N PRO A 221 0.77 23.98 -1.59
CA PRO A 221 2.03 23.90 -0.86
C PRO A 221 1.91 23.10 0.46
N PRO A 222 3.01 22.50 0.95
CA PRO A 222 4.39 22.67 0.46
C PRO A 222 4.85 21.63 -0.57
N TYR A 223 4.19 20.47 -0.67
CA TYR A 223 4.68 19.34 -1.44
C TYR A 223 3.60 18.65 -2.26
N GLU A 224 4.02 18.11 -3.41
CA GLU A 224 3.25 17.19 -4.24
C GLU A 224 4.08 15.94 -4.54
N VAL A 225 3.42 14.79 -4.58
CA VAL A 225 4.07 13.51 -4.92
C VAL A 225 3.50 13.01 -6.23
N HIS A 226 4.37 12.69 -7.17
CA HIS A 226 3.99 12.23 -8.49
C HIS A 226 4.50 10.81 -8.68
N PHE A 227 3.69 9.95 -9.29
CA PHE A 227 4.08 8.62 -9.70
C PHE A 227 4.13 8.54 -11.22
N TYR A 228 5.27 8.11 -11.75
CA TYR A 228 5.54 7.91 -13.18
C TYR A 228 5.60 6.40 -13.43
N PRO A 229 4.46 5.76 -13.79
CA PRO A 229 4.43 4.31 -13.95
C PRO A 229 5.34 3.82 -15.08
N GLY A 230 5.48 4.58 -16.18
CA GLY A 230 6.39 4.23 -17.27
C GLY A 230 7.88 4.28 -16.90
N ALA A 231 8.25 5.11 -15.91
CA ALA A 231 9.62 5.23 -15.43
C ALA A 231 9.92 4.37 -14.19
N PHE A 232 8.88 3.76 -13.57
CA PHE A 232 8.96 3.10 -12.27
C PHE A 232 9.48 4.00 -11.14
N LYS A 233 9.06 5.28 -11.14
CA LYS A 233 9.54 6.29 -10.19
C LYS A 233 8.44 7.04 -9.48
N ILE A 234 8.69 7.35 -8.20
CA ILE A 234 7.94 8.32 -7.41
C ILE A 234 8.82 9.56 -7.25
N ALA A 235 8.29 10.73 -7.58
CA ALA A 235 8.99 12.01 -7.45
C ALA A 235 8.30 12.91 -6.44
N VAL A 236 9.08 13.60 -5.62
CA VAL A 236 8.59 14.62 -4.70
C VAL A 236 8.92 15.99 -5.25
N TYR A 237 7.92 16.85 -5.36
CA TYR A 237 8.07 18.23 -5.81
C TYR A 237 7.81 19.19 -4.65
N ARG A 238 8.69 20.18 -4.49
CA ARG A 238 8.44 21.36 -3.68
C ARG A 238 7.62 22.36 -4.49
N ILE A 239 6.60 22.94 -3.88
CA ILE A 239 5.70 23.90 -4.50
C ILE A 239 6.03 25.32 -4.03
N VAL A 240 6.19 26.23 -4.98
CA VAL A 240 6.33 27.66 -4.73
C VAL A 240 5.30 28.39 -5.58
N GLN A 241 4.49 29.24 -4.95
CA GLN A 241 3.57 30.13 -5.69
C GLN A 241 4.39 31.25 -6.34
N LYS A 242 4.17 31.46 -7.64
CA LYS A 242 4.69 32.60 -8.40
C LYS A 242 3.71 33.76 -8.40
#